data_AF-A0A3D2T3M5-F1
#
_entry.id   AF-A0A3D2T3M5-F1
#
_cell.length_a   1.000
_cell.length_b   1.000
_cell.length_c   1.000
_cell.angle_alpha   90.00
_cell.angle_beta   90.00
_cell.angle_gamma   90.00
#
_symmetry.space_group_name_H-M   'P 1'
#
loop_
_entity.id
_entity.type
_entity.pdbx_description
1 polymer ?
#
loop_
_entity_poly.entity_id
_entity_poly.type
_entity_poly.pdbx_seq_one_letter_code
_entity_poly.pdbx_strand_id
1 'polypeptide(L)'
;MTPVQEERATELGPSLVCGCESPQELIGEAGFSGLEVIDVTARFRRTCSAWLAAMKELGPQLRRELGDEDFEDELDQKESMLTGIDEGLLRRSLIICERR
;
A
#
# COMPACT_ATOMS: atom_id res chain seq x y z
N MET A 1 -7.34 0.48 17.90
CA MET A 1 -6.48 1.56 17.37
C MET A 1 -6.83 2.84 18.11
N THR A 2 -5.91 3.81 18.15
CA THR A 2 -6.28 5.17 18.55
C THR A 2 -6.86 5.93 17.35
N PRO A 3 -7.58 7.05 17.55
CA PRO A 3 -8.10 7.86 16.44
C PRO A 3 -7.00 8.31 15.46
N VAL A 4 -5.81 8.62 15.98
CA VAL A 4 -4.63 8.99 15.16
C VAL A 4 -4.14 7.81 14.31
N GLN A 5 -4.19 6.58 14.83
CA GLN A 5 -3.83 5.39 14.07
C GLN A 5 -4.87 5.06 12.99
N GLU A 6 -6.14 5.35 13.24
CA GLU A 6 -7.24 5.18 12.26
C GLU A 6 -7.13 6.16 11.09
N GLU A 7 -6.84 7.43 11.38
CA GLU A 7 -6.58 8.45 10.37
C GLU A 7 -5.38 8.06 9.49
N ARG A 8 -4.26 7.70 10.11
CA ARG A 8 -3.06 7.24 9.39
C ARG A 8 -3.31 5.98 8.55
N ALA A 9 -4.08 5.02 9.06
CA ALA A 9 -4.43 3.83 8.29
C ALA A 9 -5.27 4.18 7.05
N THR A 10 -6.13 5.21 7.16
CA THR A 10 -6.95 5.71 6.03
C THR A 10 -6.08 6.42 4.99
N GLU A 11 -5.16 7.29 5.42
CA GLU A 11 -4.22 7.99 4.53
C GLU A 11 -3.28 7.04 3.78
N LEU A 12 -2.87 5.95 4.42
CA LEU A 12 -2.07 4.88 3.79
C LEU A 12 -2.89 4.02 2.82
N GLY A 13 -4.22 4.05 2.94
CA GLY A 13 -5.15 3.34 2.08
C GLY A 13 -5.45 4.08 0.77
N PRO A 14 -6.07 3.42 -0.21
CA PRO A 14 -6.53 4.08 -1.43
C PRO A 14 -7.57 5.17 -1.09
N SER A 15 -7.36 6.40 -1.57
CA SER A 15 -8.18 7.59 -1.24
C SER A 15 -9.67 7.49 -1.61
N LEU A 16 -10.04 6.52 -2.44
CA LEU A 16 -11.40 6.32 -2.95
C LEU A 16 -12.17 5.19 -2.24
N VAL A 17 -11.58 4.54 -1.23
CA VAL A 17 -12.20 3.38 -0.56
C VAL A 17 -12.35 3.66 0.93
N CYS A 18 -13.61 3.83 1.39
CA CYS A 18 -13.94 3.66 2.80
C CYS A 18 -13.80 2.17 3.13
N GLY A 19 -12.62 1.74 3.59
CA GLY A 19 -12.25 0.34 3.80
C GLY A 19 -12.96 -0.37 4.96
N CYS A 20 -14.26 -0.13 5.14
CA CYS A 20 -15.06 -0.78 6.17
C CYS A 20 -15.48 -2.19 5.76
N GLU A 21 -15.63 -2.46 4.46
CA GLU A 21 -16.00 -3.79 3.98
C GLU A 21 -14.78 -4.71 3.89
N SER A 22 -14.97 -5.94 4.36
CA SER A 22 -14.01 -7.02 4.16
C SER A 22 -13.92 -7.41 2.67
N PRO A 23 -12.77 -7.95 2.21
CA PRO A 23 -12.67 -8.54 0.88
C PRO A 23 -13.79 -9.53 0.55
N GLN A 24 -14.27 -10.27 1.56
CA GLN A 24 -15.38 -11.21 1.48
C GLN A 24 -16.69 -10.54 1.07
N GLU A 25 -17.03 -9.42 1.71
CA GLU A 25 -18.25 -8.67 1.41
C GLU A 25 -18.16 -8.09 -0.01
N LEU A 26 -17.05 -7.43 -0.34
CA LEU A 26 -16.83 -6.81 -1.65
C LEU A 26 -16.94 -7.79 -2.81
N ILE A 27 -16.33 -8.97 -2.72
CA ILE A 27 -16.39 -9.95 -3.82
C ILE A 27 -17.76 -10.62 -3.92
N GLY A 28 -18.46 -10.79 -2.78
CA GLY A 28 -19.81 -11.36 -2.74
C GLY A 28 -20.82 -10.44 -3.42
N GLU A 29 -20.79 -9.15 -3.12
CA GLU A 29 -21.62 -8.13 -3.79
C GLU A 29 -21.34 -8.04 -5.29
N ALA A 30 -20.09 -8.23 -5.69
CA ALA A 30 -19.67 -8.23 -7.09
C ALA A 30 -19.98 -9.54 -7.85
N GLY A 31 -20.62 -10.53 -7.19
CA GLY A 31 -21.05 -11.80 -7.80
C GLY A 31 -19.91 -12.80 -8.04
N PHE A 32 -18.77 -12.63 -7.37
CA PHE A 32 -17.66 -13.59 -7.41
C PHE A 32 -17.80 -14.63 -6.30
N SER A 33 -17.10 -15.75 -6.46
CA SER A 33 -17.03 -16.82 -5.47
C SER A 33 -15.60 -17.40 -5.38
N GLY A 34 -15.37 -18.32 -4.45
CA GLY A 34 -14.06 -18.98 -4.33
C GLY A 34 -12.95 -18.03 -3.87
N LEU A 35 -13.21 -17.20 -2.84
CA LEU A 35 -12.24 -16.25 -2.32
C LEU A 35 -11.01 -16.93 -1.74
N GLU A 36 -9.85 -16.56 -2.26
CA GLU A 36 -8.55 -16.76 -1.60
C GLU A 36 -7.95 -15.39 -1.27
N VAL A 37 -7.60 -15.17 0.00
CA VAL A 37 -6.90 -13.97 0.47
C VAL A 37 -5.52 -14.38 0.95
N ILE A 38 -4.50 -13.94 0.22
CA ILE A 38 -3.11 -14.24 0.52
C ILE A 38 -2.45 -12.98 1.08
N ASP A 39 -1.92 -13.08 2.29
CA ASP A 39 -1.09 -12.00 2.85
C ASP A 39 0.25 -11.95 2.14
N VAL A 40 0.49 -10.85 1.41
CA VAL A 40 1.73 -10.61 0.69
C VAL A 40 2.53 -9.45 1.28
N THR A 41 2.17 -8.99 2.48
CA THR A 41 2.75 -7.81 3.14
C THR A 41 4.26 -7.93 3.28
N ALA A 42 4.78 -9.09 3.66
CA ALA A 42 6.23 -9.31 3.78
C ALA A 42 6.98 -9.18 2.44
N ARG A 43 6.36 -9.63 1.34
CA ARG A 43 6.93 -9.47 -0.01
C ARG A 43 6.85 -8.02 -0.46
N PHE A 44 5.71 -7.37 -0.22
CA PHE A 44 5.51 -5.97 -0.53
C PHE A 44 6.50 -5.06 0.22
N ARG A 45 6.71 -5.30 1.52
CA ARG A 45 7.73 -4.60 2.32
C ARG A 45 9.12 -4.68 1.69
N ARG A 46 9.55 -5.88 1.27
CA ARG A 46 10.85 -6.05 0.59
C ARG A 46 10.94 -5.24 -0.69
N THR A 47 9.87 -5.19 -1.48
CA THR A 47 9.80 -4.34 -2.68
C THR A 47 9.93 -2.87 -2.32
N CYS A 48 9.17 -2.36 -1.35
CA CYS A 48 9.27 -0.96 -0.92
C CYS A 48 10.66 -0.61 -0.40
N SER A 49 11.30 -1.49 0.38
CA SER A 49 12.67 -1.28 0.86
C SER A 49 13.69 -1.22 -0.30
N ALA A 50 13.60 -2.13 -1.27
CA ALA A 50 14.49 -2.13 -2.42
C ALA A 50 14.28 -0.89 -3.31
N TRP A 51 13.02 -0.48 -3.50
CA TRP A 51 12.66 0.73 -4.22
C TRP A 51 13.25 1.97 -3.56
N LEU A 52 13.06 2.11 -2.24
CA LEU A 52 13.57 3.25 -1.48
C LEU A 52 15.11 3.34 -1.55
N ALA A 53 15.79 2.19 -1.47
CA ALA A 53 17.25 2.13 -1.62
C ALA A 53 17.69 2.62 -3.01
N ALA A 54 17.02 2.16 -4.07
CA ALA A 54 17.32 2.60 -5.43
C ALA A 54 17.03 4.09 -5.66
N MET A 55 15.94 4.62 -5.11
CA MET A 55 15.63 6.06 -5.18
C MET A 55 16.70 6.91 -4.51
N LYS A 56 17.20 6.49 -3.34
CA LYS A 56 18.28 7.19 -2.63
C LYS A 56 19.59 7.12 -3.38
N GLU A 57 19.91 5.99 -4.01
CA GLU A 57 21.10 5.83 -4.86
C GLU A 57 21.05 6.72 -6.11
N LEU A 58 19.90 6.79 -6.77
CA LEU A 58 19.71 7.51 -8.04
C LEU A 58 19.21 8.96 -7.85
N GLY A 59 19.13 9.44 -6.62
CA GLY A 59 18.49 10.71 -6.25
C GLY A 59 18.85 11.91 -7.13
N PRO A 60 20.13 12.19 -7.42
CA PRO A 60 20.51 13.32 -8.27
C PRO A 60 20.00 13.21 -9.73
N GLN A 61 19.88 11.99 -10.25
CA GLN A 61 19.32 11.77 -11.59
C GLN A 61 17.81 11.92 -11.57
N LEU A 62 17.14 11.28 -10.61
CA LEU A 62 15.69 11.31 -10.48
C LEU A 62 15.16 12.73 -10.25
N ARG A 63 15.82 13.53 -9.39
CA ARG A 63 15.47 14.95 -9.20
C ARG A 63 15.58 15.77 -10.48
N ARG A 64 16.55 15.47 -11.34
CA ARG A 64 16.72 16.16 -12.63
C ARG A 64 15.63 15.77 -13.63
N GLU A 65 15.23 14.50 -13.64
CA GLU A 65 14.28 13.95 -14.63
C GLU A 65 12.81 14.18 -14.23
N LEU A 66 12.48 14.05 -12.94
CA LEU A 66 11.13 14.17 -12.40
C LEU A 66 10.83 15.57 -11.88
N GLY A 67 11.84 16.23 -11.31
CA GLY A 67 11.69 17.42 -10.48
C GLY A 67 11.85 17.08 -9.00
N ASP A 68 12.16 18.11 -8.20
CA ASP A 68 12.39 17.92 -6.76
C ASP A 68 11.11 17.55 -6.01
N GLU A 69 9.97 18.19 -6.32
CA GLU A 69 8.69 17.95 -5.66
C GLU A 69 8.23 16.50 -5.83
N ASP A 70 8.11 16.04 -7.08
CA ASP A 70 7.71 14.65 -7.39
C ASP A 70 8.67 13.60 -6.78
N PHE A 71 9.97 13.93 -6.67
CA PHE A 71 10.93 13.04 -6.03
C PHE A 71 10.69 12.93 -4.53
N GLU A 72 10.49 14.05 -3.82
CA GLU A 72 10.24 14.05 -2.38
C GLU A 72 8.89 13.37 -2.06
N ASP A 73 7.84 13.66 -2.82
CA ASP A 73 6.52 13.06 -2.62
C ASP A 73 6.57 11.53 -2.74
N GLU A 74 7.26 11.00 -3.75
CA GLU A 74 7.42 9.56 -3.94
C GLU A 74 8.29 8.93 -2.84
N LEU A 75 9.32 9.66 -2.36
CA LEU A 75 10.18 9.22 -1.27
C LEU A 75 9.39 9.10 0.04
N ASP A 76 8.68 10.17 0.41
CA ASP A 76 7.84 10.26 1.60
C ASP A 76 6.72 9.21 1.59
N GLN A 77 6.10 8.99 0.43
CA GLN A 77 5.09 7.95 0.27
C GLN A 77 5.67 6.56 0.57
N LYS A 78 6.84 6.22 0.03
CA LYS A 78 7.45 4.89 0.24
C LYS A 78 7.94 4.69 1.68
N GLU A 79 8.45 5.73 2.33
CA GLU A 79 8.80 5.70 3.75
C GLU A 79 7.57 5.53 4.65
N SER A 80 6.49 6.23 4.32
CA SER A 80 5.20 6.11 5.03
C SER A 80 4.61 4.71 4.89
N MET A 81 4.66 4.10 3.69
CA MET A 81 4.23 2.71 3.48
C MET A 81 5.02 1.71 4.32
N LEU A 82 6.35 1.84 4.39
CA LEU A 82 7.19 0.96 5.21
C LEU A 82 6.86 1.10 6.70
N THR A 83 6.72 2.33 7.17
CA THR A 83 6.32 2.63 8.55
C THR A 83 4.95 2.03 8.86
N GLY A 84 3.97 2.21 7.97
CA GLY A 84 2.63 1.64 8.12
C GLY A 84 2.65 0.11 8.21
N ILE A 85 3.50 -0.56 7.43
CA ILE A 85 3.67 -2.02 7.51
C ILE A 85 4.28 -2.42 8.86
N ASP A 86 5.35 -1.75 9.28
CA ASP A 86 6.10 -2.09 10.49
C ASP A 86 5.28 -1.81 11.77
N GLU A 87 4.37 -0.84 11.73
CA GLU A 87 3.42 -0.53 12.81
C GLU A 87 2.14 -1.38 12.76
N GLY A 88 1.96 -2.22 11.74
CA GLY A 88 0.77 -3.05 11.55
C GLY A 88 -0.48 -2.29 11.10
N LEU A 89 -0.32 -1.06 10.60
CA LEU A 89 -1.40 -0.21 10.06
C LEU A 89 -1.68 -0.48 8.58
N LEU A 90 -0.68 -0.97 7.84
CA LEU A 90 -0.80 -1.27 6.42
C LEU A 90 -0.60 -2.76 6.15
N ARG A 91 -1.62 -3.38 5.54
CA ARG A 91 -1.58 -4.76 5.05
C ARG A 91 -1.74 -4.79 3.54
N ARG A 92 -0.98 -5.65 2.86
CA ARG A 92 -1.13 -5.89 1.42
C ARG A 92 -1.60 -7.32 1.19
N SER A 93 -2.77 -7.45 0.58
CA SER A 93 -3.36 -8.75 0.24
C SER A 93 -3.43 -8.95 -1.27
N LEU A 94 -3.15 -10.16 -1.72
CA LEU A 94 -3.53 -10.64 -3.05
C LEU A 94 -4.89 -11.35 -2.90
N ILE A 95 -5.86 -10.93 -3.70
CA ILE A 95 -7.22 -11.48 -3.72
C ILE A 95 -7.39 -12.25 -5.02
N ILE A 96 -7.75 -13.52 -4.92
CA ILE A 96 -8.10 -14.38 -6.06
C ILE A 96 -9.55 -14.80 -5.87
N CYS A 97 -10.35 -14.69 -6.92
CA CYS A 97 -11.73 -15.13 -6.94
C CYS A 97 -12.15 -15.50 -8.36
N GLU A 98 -13.25 -16.22 -8.48
CA GLU A 98 -13.76 -16.74 -9.74
C GLU A 98 -15.16 -16.22 -10.01
N ARG A 99 -15.42 -15.87 -11.28
CA ARG A 99 -16.76 -15.58 -11.77
C ARG A 99 -17.33 -16.85 -12.40
N ARG A 100 -18.51 -17.24 -11.96
CA ARG A 100 -19.27 -18.35 -12.57
C ARG A 100 -20.06 -17.87 -13.78
#